data_AF-A0A6A6EAX1-F1
#
_entry.id   AF-A0A6A6EAX1-F1
#
_cell.length_a   1.000
_cell.length_b   1.000
_cell.length_c   1.000
_cell.angle_alpha   90.00
_cell.angle_beta   90.00
_cell.angle_gamma   90.00
#
_symmetry.space_group_name_H-M   'P 1'
#
loop_
_entity.id
_entity.type
_entity.pdbx_description
1 polymer ?
#
loop_
_entity_poly.entity_id
_entity_poly.type
_entity_poly.pdbx_seq_one_letter_code
_entity_poly.pdbx_strand_id
1 'polypeptide(L)'
;MHLELGWHVVKSRSFSMRNQSDAERDESQRHFFHTGVLETVPHINVGIDTLRTKLSKVLLRQIRKELPSPITAIEEALGETELSLKELGNPRDGKEQQRAYLTEKSIDFPETYYFRPWWSLRLSSNAIEIYDAKFDDPENISRANFLEDHVGLHIRQSRLSGLPSLVNLWVIGEVFRQQSLRWEKIARHHVQQVFLAVKGYVELCLSSLMDVRTFNMLVLKQIRPELNKKQTFLEAKLEELLTPYERLDPITYDPSFINEIEEIRSRRYSEGSSSGVSIQGNTVKQSDVPGRQLLTESIDGFTNSEILDLIQTYYKKAISVFINNVAVLAIENCLVADLAAIFSPLLISSMDEEKLHAIAAESDEVRSQRTMLKQKLEDLRAGKRILDVEACNSGTQALRFASRTRRTASHARSSVDVQSSRPQTPLHQHEANDTCSAGQTSPHSNITSFQSPQCR
;
A
#
# COMPACT_ATOMS: atom_id res chain seq x y z
N MET A 1 -49.55 -51.06 -25.26
CA MET A 1 -49.20 -50.56 -23.90
C MET A 1 -47.95 -51.31 -23.46
N HIS A 2 -46.81 -50.63 -23.39
CA HIS A 2 -45.52 -51.25 -23.05
C HIS A 2 -45.20 -50.91 -21.59
N LEU A 3 -45.14 -51.92 -20.73
CA LEU A 3 -44.77 -51.75 -19.31
C LEU A 3 -43.27 -52.03 -19.18
N GLU A 4 -42.46 -51.03 -18.86
CA GLU A 4 -40.99 -51.15 -18.74
C GLU A 4 -40.55 -52.13 -17.65
N LEU A 5 -41.35 -52.27 -16.59
CA LEU A 5 -41.10 -53.20 -15.46
C LEU A 5 -41.83 -54.55 -15.63
N GLY A 6 -42.58 -54.71 -16.73
CA GLY A 6 -43.45 -55.85 -17.00
C GLY A 6 -44.68 -55.91 -16.08
N TRP A 7 -45.36 -57.06 -16.10
CA TRP A 7 -46.50 -57.37 -15.25
C TRP A 7 -46.11 -58.37 -14.16
N HIS A 8 -46.84 -58.36 -13.04
CA HIS A 8 -46.64 -59.28 -11.91
C HIS A 8 -48.00 -59.68 -11.36
N VAL A 9 -48.20 -60.96 -11.04
CA VAL A 9 -49.49 -61.48 -10.58
C VAL A 9 -49.40 -61.92 -9.12
N VAL A 10 -50.33 -61.43 -8.31
CA VAL A 10 -50.44 -61.75 -6.88
C VAL A 10 -51.86 -62.19 -6.59
N LYS A 11 -52.01 -63.21 -5.74
CA LYS A 11 -53.31 -63.63 -5.22
C LYS A 11 -53.64 -62.81 -3.98
N SER A 12 -54.72 -62.05 -4.02
CA SER A 12 -55.22 -61.32 -2.86
C SER A 12 -56.07 -62.24 -1.95
N ARG A 13 -56.22 -61.87 -0.68
CA ARG A 13 -57.13 -62.55 0.25
C ARG A 13 -58.57 -62.33 -0.20
N SER A 14 -59.36 -63.42 -0.28
CA SER A 14 -60.81 -63.31 -0.42
C SER A 14 -61.47 -63.08 0.95
N PHE A 15 -62.74 -62.65 0.94
CA PHE A 15 -63.52 -62.41 2.16
C PHE A 15 -63.56 -63.64 3.10
N SER A 16 -63.61 -64.84 2.54
CA SER A 16 -63.60 -66.13 3.26
C SER A 16 -62.24 -66.52 3.85
N MET A 17 -61.14 -65.88 3.42
CA MET A 17 -59.77 -66.19 3.83
C MET A 17 -59.19 -65.13 4.79
N ARG A 18 -60.05 -64.28 5.38
CA ARG A 18 -59.62 -63.12 6.20
C ARG A 18 -58.89 -63.50 7.48
N ASN A 19 -59.19 -64.67 8.06
CA ASN A 19 -58.60 -65.15 9.32
C ASN A 19 -57.38 -66.05 9.11
N GLN A 20 -56.95 -66.29 7.86
CA GLN A 20 -55.77 -67.12 7.57
C GLN A 20 -54.47 -66.38 7.87
N SER A 21 -53.49 -67.10 8.41
CA SER A 21 -52.17 -66.53 8.67
C SER A 21 -51.45 -66.12 7.38
N ASP A 22 -50.44 -65.25 7.48
CA ASP A 22 -49.66 -64.84 6.31
C ASP A 22 -48.91 -66.02 5.65
N ALA A 23 -48.50 -67.00 6.45
CA ALA A 23 -47.84 -68.22 5.98
C ALA A 23 -48.81 -69.14 5.23
N GLU A 24 -50.01 -69.38 5.77
CA GLU A 24 -51.07 -70.14 5.10
C GLU A 24 -51.50 -69.47 3.79
N ARG A 25 -51.58 -68.13 3.78
CA ARG A 25 -51.85 -67.34 2.56
C ARG A 25 -50.77 -67.59 1.50
N ASP A 26 -49.50 -67.50 1.88
CA ASP A 26 -48.36 -67.69 0.96
C ASP A 26 -48.29 -69.10 0.40
N GLU A 27 -48.60 -70.10 1.22
CA GLU A 27 -48.71 -71.49 0.78
C GLU A 27 -49.90 -71.70 -0.18
N SER A 28 -51.07 -71.17 0.15
CA SER A 28 -52.25 -71.20 -0.74
C SER A 28 -52.02 -70.48 -2.06
N GLN A 29 -51.16 -69.47 -2.05
CA GLN A 29 -50.76 -68.70 -3.22
C GLN A 29 -49.76 -69.48 -4.07
N ARG A 30 -48.77 -70.14 -3.45
CA ARG A 30 -47.84 -71.05 -4.14
C ARG A 30 -48.56 -72.19 -4.84
N HIS A 31 -49.55 -72.81 -4.18
CA HIS A 31 -50.34 -73.88 -4.76
C HIS A 31 -51.21 -73.40 -5.93
N PHE A 32 -51.84 -72.22 -5.78
CA PHE A 32 -52.66 -71.60 -6.84
C PHE A 32 -51.87 -71.31 -8.12
N PHE A 33 -50.60 -70.89 -8.01
CA PHE A 33 -49.74 -70.63 -9.17
C PHE A 33 -49.05 -71.90 -9.73
N HIS A 34 -49.13 -73.03 -9.05
CA HIS A 34 -48.70 -74.34 -9.55
C HIS A 34 -49.85 -75.16 -10.17
N THR A 35 -51.07 -74.61 -10.23
CA THR A 35 -52.25 -75.33 -10.70
C THR A 35 -52.93 -74.55 -11.84
N GLY A 36 -53.18 -75.21 -12.98
CA GLY A 36 -53.97 -74.66 -14.09
C GLY A 36 -53.19 -73.76 -15.06
N VAL A 37 -53.91 -72.90 -15.80
CA VAL A 37 -53.37 -72.09 -16.92
C VAL A 37 -52.21 -71.16 -16.49
N LEU A 38 -52.16 -70.78 -15.21
CA LEU A 38 -51.14 -69.88 -14.66
C LEU A 38 -49.79 -70.55 -14.41
N GLU A 39 -49.68 -71.88 -14.51
CA GLU A 39 -48.41 -72.61 -14.48
C GLU A 39 -47.51 -72.26 -15.69
N THR A 40 -48.13 -71.82 -16.79
CA THR A 40 -47.41 -71.35 -18.00
C THR A 40 -46.72 -70.00 -17.79
N VAL A 41 -47.02 -69.29 -16.69
CA VAL A 41 -46.41 -68.00 -16.37
C VAL A 41 -45.08 -68.21 -15.66
N PRO A 42 -43.99 -67.53 -16.06
CA PRO A 42 -42.70 -67.64 -15.39
C PRO A 42 -42.80 -67.35 -13.89
N HIS A 43 -42.26 -68.25 -13.06
CA HIS A 43 -42.28 -68.15 -11.59
C HIS A 43 -41.70 -66.82 -11.06
N ILE A 44 -40.87 -66.13 -11.84
CA ILE A 44 -40.31 -64.82 -11.48
C ILE A 44 -41.33 -63.66 -11.49
N ASN A 45 -42.47 -63.83 -12.16
CA ASN A 45 -43.53 -62.82 -12.31
C ASN A 45 -44.81 -63.17 -11.53
N VAL A 46 -44.79 -64.19 -10.67
CA VAL A 46 -45.94 -64.64 -9.87
C VAL A 46 -45.54 -64.86 -8.42
N GLY A 47 -46.42 -64.51 -7.48
CA GLY A 47 -46.17 -64.70 -6.05
C GLY A 47 -45.73 -63.43 -5.32
N ILE A 48 -45.97 -63.37 -4.00
CA ILE A 48 -45.62 -62.19 -3.19
C ILE A 48 -44.12 -62.14 -2.85
N ASP A 49 -43.46 -63.29 -2.67
CA ASP A 49 -42.03 -63.35 -2.33
C ASP A 49 -41.16 -62.87 -3.49
N THR A 50 -41.51 -63.26 -4.70
CA THR A 50 -40.88 -62.81 -5.94
C THR A 50 -41.21 -61.35 -6.23
N LEU A 51 -42.43 -60.87 -5.92
CA LEU A 51 -42.79 -59.46 -6.01
C LEU A 51 -41.95 -58.61 -5.07
N ARG A 52 -41.83 -58.99 -3.79
CA ARG A 52 -41.01 -58.30 -2.79
C ARG A 52 -39.56 -58.20 -3.29
N THR A 53 -39.01 -59.31 -3.77
CA THR A 53 -37.65 -59.34 -4.32
C THR A 53 -37.50 -58.44 -5.56
N LYS A 54 -38.50 -58.44 -6.46
CA LYS A 54 -38.51 -57.61 -7.67
C LYS A 54 -38.62 -56.13 -7.33
N LEU A 55 -39.50 -55.75 -6.40
CA LEU A 55 -39.65 -54.38 -5.91
C LEU A 55 -38.39 -53.89 -5.19
N SER A 56 -37.77 -54.69 -4.32
CA SER A 56 -36.51 -54.32 -3.66
C SER A 56 -35.39 -54.07 -4.68
N LYS A 57 -35.29 -54.89 -5.74
CA LYS A 57 -34.31 -54.69 -6.82
C LYS A 57 -34.61 -53.43 -7.64
N VAL A 58 -35.87 -53.15 -7.95
CA VAL A 58 -36.29 -51.95 -8.69
C VAL A 58 -36.02 -50.69 -7.87
N LEU A 59 -36.42 -50.68 -6.60
CA LEU A 59 -36.18 -49.57 -5.67
C LEU A 59 -34.68 -49.29 -5.54
N LEU A 60 -33.86 -50.33 -5.34
CA LEU A 60 -32.41 -50.19 -5.23
C LEU A 60 -31.77 -49.65 -6.51
N ARG A 61 -32.23 -50.10 -7.70
CA ARG A 61 -31.76 -49.55 -8.98
C ARG A 61 -32.12 -48.08 -9.12
N GLN A 62 -33.34 -47.69 -8.73
CA GLN A 62 -33.77 -46.31 -8.79
C GLN A 62 -32.95 -45.44 -7.84
N ILE A 63 -32.75 -45.88 -6.60
CA ILE A 63 -31.88 -45.18 -5.62
C ILE A 63 -30.47 -45.01 -6.19
N ARG A 64 -29.86 -46.07 -6.77
CA ARG A 64 -28.53 -45.99 -7.39
C ARG A 64 -28.45 -45.02 -8.57
N LYS A 65 -29.53 -44.89 -9.34
CA LYS A 65 -29.59 -43.98 -10.48
C LYS A 65 -29.66 -42.52 -10.05
N GLU A 66 -30.38 -42.24 -8.97
CA GLU A 66 -30.58 -40.89 -8.46
C GLU A 66 -29.47 -40.43 -7.50
N LEU A 67 -28.79 -41.35 -6.79
CA LEU A 67 -27.74 -41.06 -5.80
C LEU A 67 -26.59 -40.13 -6.26
N PRO A 68 -26.09 -40.19 -7.51
CA PRO A 68 -25.01 -39.30 -7.95
C PRO A 68 -25.38 -37.81 -7.89
N SER A 69 -26.64 -37.44 -8.12
CA SER A 69 -27.06 -36.04 -8.14
C SER A 69 -27.02 -35.37 -6.76
N PRO A 70 -27.54 -35.98 -5.68
CA PRO A 70 -27.33 -35.49 -4.31
C PRO A 70 -25.86 -35.42 -3.90
N ILE A 71 -25.02 -36.38 -4.33
CA ILE A 71 -23.58 -36.36 -4.03
C ILE A 71 -22.94 -35.11 -4.63
N THR A 72 -23.17 -34.83 -5.92
CA THR A 72 -22.62 -33.63 -6.57
C THR A 72 -23.14 -32.36 -5.94
N ALA A 73 -24.43 -32.29 -5.61
CA ALA A 73 -25.02 -31.12 -4.95
C ALA A 73 -24.43 -30.88 -3.54
N ILE A 74 -24.15 -31.93 -2.78
CA ILE A 74 -23.48 -31.82 -1.47
C ILE A 74 -22.03 -31.39 -1.65
N GLU A 75 -21.31 -31.88 -2.66
CA GLU A 75 -19.94 -31.46 -2.95
C GLU A 75 -19.85 -29.98 -3.37
N GLU A 76 -20.78 -29.52 -4.21
CA GLU A 76 -20.91 -28.11 -4.58
C GLU A 76 -21.24 -27.25 -3.34
N ALA A 77 -22.23 -27.64 -2.55
CA ALA A 77 -22.61 -26.92 -1.33
C ALA A 77 -21.47 -26.90 -0.29
N LEU A 78 -20.67 -27.97 -0.20
CA LEU A 78 -19.46 -27.99 0.63
C LEU A 78 -18.45 -26.96 0.13
N GLY A 79 -18.18 -26.93 -1.18
CA GLY A 79 -17.28 -25.97 -1.79
C GLY A 79 -17.71 -24.52 -1.56
N GLU A 80 -18.99 -24.20 -1.77
CA GLU A 80 -19.55 -22.86 -1.52
C GLU A 80 -19.47 -22.47 -0.04
N THR A 81 -19.79 -23.39 0.86
CA THR A 81 -19.75 -23.14 2.31
C THR A 81 -18.30 -22.96 2.80
N GLU A 82 -17.35 -23.73 2.27
CA GLU A 82 -15.91 -23.57 2.55
C GLU A 82 -15.37 -22.24 2.01
N LEU A 83 -15.78 -21.82 0.82
CA LEU A 83 -15.42 -20.52 0.25
C LEU A 83 -15.98 -19.38 1.10
N SER A 84 -17.26 -19.42 1.45
CA SER A 84 -17.91 -18.41 2.30
C SER A 84 -17.23 -18.30 3.67
N LEU A 85 -16.82 -19.43 4.26
CA LEU A 85 -16.11 -19.45 5.54
C LEU A 85 -14.68 -18.90 5.40
N LYS A 86 -14.02 -19.12 4.25
CA LYS A 86 -12.71 -18.55 3.95
C LYS A 86 -12.78 -17.03 3.75
N GLU A 87 -13.84 -16.51 3.14
CA GLU A 87 -14.08 -15.06 2.99
C GLU A 87 -14.26 -14.35 4.33
N LEU A 88 -14.86 -15.02 5.33
CA LEU A 88 -14.97 -14.49 6.70
C LEU A 88 -13.63 -14.47 7.47
N GLY A 89 -12.58 -15.09 6.94
CA GLY A 89 -11.26 -15.15 7.57
C GLY A 89 -11.20 -15.96 8.87
N ASN A 90 -10.10 -15.83 9.62
CA ASN A 90 -9.91 -16.54 10.89
C ASN A 90 -10.83 -16.00 12.01
N PRO A 91 -11.32 -16.86 12.92
CA PRO A 91 -12.15 -16.43 14.04
C PRO A 91 -11.38 -15.51 14.99
N ARG A 92 -12.04 -14.45 15.45
CA ARG A 92 -11.49 -13.44 16.38
C ARG A 92 -12.31 -13.32 17.67
N ASP A 93 -12.76 -14.46 18.20
CA ASP A 93 -13.55 -14.52 19.44
C ASP A 93 -12.67 -14.33 20.68
N GLY A 94 -11.44 -14.87 20.64
CA GLY A 94 -10.47 -14.78 21.72
C GLY A 94 -9.51 -13.61 21.61
N LYS A 95 -8.99 -13.15 22.75
CA LYS A 95 -8.00 -12.06 22.83
C LYS A 95 -6.72 -12.36 22.05
N GLU A 96 -6.24 -13.60 22.12
CA GLU A 96 -5.06 -14.05 21.38
C GLU A 96 -5.27 -14.00 19.87
N GLN A 97 -6.46 -14.41 19.40
CA GLN A 97 -6.83 -14.39 17.99
C GLN A 97 -6.94 -12.96 17.46
N GLN A 98 -7.56 -12.07 18.24
CA GLN A 98 -7.65 -10.64 17.93
C GLN A 98 -6.26 -10.00 17.84
N ARG A 99 -5.36 -10.33 18.77
CA ARG A 99 -3.98 -9.84 18.76
C ARG A 99 -3.21 -10.36 17.55
N ALA A 100 -3.29 -11.67 17.28
CA ALA A 100 -2.63 -12.28 16.13
C ALA A 100 -3.09 -11.63 14.81
N TYR A 101 -4.40 -11.38 14.66
CA TYR A 101 -4.96 -10.72 13.49
C TYR A 101 -4.40 -9.31 13.30
N LEU A 102 -4.42 -8.46 14.34
CA LEU A 102 -3.86 -7.11 14.23
C LEU A 102 -2.35 -7.14 13.97
N THR A 103 -1.62 -8.05 14.61
CA THR A 103 -0.18 -8.21 14.42
C THR A 103 0.13 -8.57 12.97
N GLU A 104 -0.58 -9.55 12.39
CA GLU A 104 -0.46 -9.90 10.97
C GLU A 104 -0.67 -8.66 10.09
N LYS A 105 -1.76 -7.90 10.30
CA LYS A 105 -2.04 -6.69 9.51
C LYS A 105 -1.04 -5.56 9.72
N SER A 106 -0.41 -5.47 10.88
CA SER A 106 0.65 -4.48 11.12
C SER A 106 1.96 -4.81 10.43
N ILE A 107 2.21 -6.09 10.14
CA ILE A 107 3.36 -6.51 9.35
C ILE A 107 3.10 -6.24 7.86
N ASP A 108 1.86 -6.48 7.41
CA ASP A 108 1.44 -6.20 6.02
C ASP A 108 1.38 -4.68 5.71
N PHE A 109 1.21 -3.83 6.72
CA PHE A 109 1.05 -2.39 6.57
C PHE A 109 2.29 -1.72 5.93
N PRO A 110 3.53 -1.92 6.42
CA PRO A 110 4.73 -1.46 5.73
C PRO A 110 4.99 -2.16 4.39
N GLU A 111 4.65 -3.44 4.21
CA GLU A 111 4.89 -4.14 2.93
C GLU A 111 4.03 -3.59 1.78
N THR A 112 2.84 -3.09 2.10
CA THR A 112 1.95 -2.41 1.13
C THR A 112 2.62 -1.16 0.51
N TYR A 113 3.58 -0.57 1.22
CA TYR A 113 4.39 0.57 0.74
C TYR A 113 5.18 0.24 -0.54
N TYR A 114 5.66 -0.99 -0.68
CA TYR A 114 6.43 -1.43 -1.85
C TYR A 114 5.56 -1.81 -3.05
N PHE A 115 4.33 -2.28 -2.81
CA PHE A 115 3.42 -2.74 -3.88
C PHE A 115 2.50 -1.64 -4.41
N ARG A 116 2.26 -0.57 -3.63
CA ARG A 116 1.52 0.63 -4.04
C ARG A 116 2.35 1.88 -3.75
N PRO A 117 3.24 2.26 -4.69
CA PRO A 117 3.98 3.50 -4.56
C PRO A 117 3.02 4.68 -4.39
N TRP A 118 3.37 5.65 -3.57
CA TRP A 118 2.61 6.89 -3.33
C TRP A 118 2.23 7.65 -4.63
N TRP A 119 2.96 7.48 -5.74
CA TRP A 119 2.59 8.01 -7.07
C TRP A 119 1.47 7.22 -7.79
N SER A 120 1.19 5.98 -7.37
CA SER A 120 0.09 5.16 -7.92
C SER A 120 -1.28 5.60 -7.42
N LEU A 121 -1.32 6.33 -6.30
CA LEU A 121 -2.42 7.23 -6.01
C LEU A 121 -2.33 8.36 -7.03
N ARG A 122 -3.16 8.31 -8.06
CA ARG A 122 -3.53 9.53 -8.77
C ARG A 122 -4.09 10.48 -7.73
N LEU A 123 -3.24 11.36 -7.17
CA LEU A 123 -3.68 12.69 -6.81
C LEU A 123 -4.44 13.16 -8.05
N SER A 124 -5.76 13.33 -7.91
CA SER A 124 -6.57 13.81 -9.03
C SER A 124 -5.89 15.07 -9.56
N SER A 125 -5.79 15.25 -10.88
CA SER A 125 -5.18 16.46 -11.46
C SER A 125 -5.75 17.74 -10.83
N ASN A 126 -7.04 17.70 -10.46
CA ASN A 126 -7.74 18.72 -9.69
C ASN A 126 -7.07 19.09 -8.34
N ALA A 127 -6.49 18.14 -7.60
CA ALA A 127 -5.86 18.39 -6.30
C ALA A 127 -4.54 19.16 -6.45
N ILE A 128 -3.79 18.92 -7.53
CA ILE A 128 -2.56 19.67 -7.85
C ILE A 128 -2.94 21.07 -8.32
N GLU A 129 -3.94 21.19 -9.18
CA GLU A 129 -4.45 22.48 -9.64
C GLU A 129 -4.99 23.34 -8.48
N ILE A 130 -5.71 22.74 -7.52
CA ILE A 130 -6.19 23.43 -6.31
C ILE A 130 -5.04 23.88 -5.42
N TYR A 131 -3.98 23.07 -5.32
CA TYR A 131 -2.79 23.39 -4.55
C TYR A 131 -2.02 24.58 -5.18
N ASP A 132 -1.76 24.50 -6.49
CA ASP A 132 -1.01 25.53 -7.22
C ASP A 132 -1.79 26.85 -7.31
N ALA A 133 -3.12 26.80 -7.45
CA ALA A 133 -3.97 27.99 -7.52
C ALA A 133 -4.20 28.68 -6.16
N LYS A 134 -3.65 28.17 -5.05
CA LYS A 134 -3.96 28.69 -3.71
C LYS A 134 -3.36 30.07 -3.44
N PHE A 135 -2.18 30.35 -3.99
CA PHE A 135 -1.45 31.59 -3.77
C PHE A 135 -1.13 32.23 -5.11
N ASP A 136 -1.32 33.54 -5.20
CA ASP A 136 -0.95 34.31 -6.38
C ASP A 136 0.57 34.28 -6.60
N ASP A 137 0.96 34.26 -7.87
CA ASP A 137 2.34 34.39 -8.31
C ASP A 137 3.00 35.66 -7.74
N PRO A 138 4.32 35.63 -7.50
CA PRO A 138 5.04 36.78 -6.96
C PRO A 138 4.95 37.97 -7.92
N GLU A 139 4.61 39.13 -7.38
CA GLU A 139 4.59 40.39 -8.13
C GLU A 139 6.01 40.75 -8.58
N ASN A 140 6.16 41.01 -9.89
CA ASN A 140 7.45 41.41 -10.45
C ASN A 140 7.63 42.93 -10.30
N ILE A 141 8.48 43.34 -9.35
CA ILE A 141 8.79 44.76 -9.11
C ILE A 141 10.10 45.10 -9.81
N SER A 142 10.09 46.19 -10.59
CA SER A 142 11.32 46.67 -11.24
C SER A 142 12.35 47.10 -10.19
N ARG A 143 13.64 46.93 -10.50
CA ARG A 143 14.74 47.32 -9.59
C ARG A 143 14.65 48.80 -9.17
N ALA A 144 14.28 49.69 -10.09
CA ALA A 144 14.14 51.11 -9.82
C ALA A 144 13.01 51.40 -8.81
N ASN A 145 11.83 50.83 -9.04
CA ASN A 145 10.68 51.03 -8.15
C ASN A 145 10.96 50.44 -6.76
N PHE A 146 11.62 49.27 -6.69
CA PHE A 146 11.96 48.66 -5.41
C PHE A 146 12.94 49.51 -4.58
N LEU A 147 13.93 50.10 -5.24
CA LEU A 147 14.91 50.98 -4.58
C LEU A 147 14.27 52.26 -4.05
N GLU A 148 13.26 52.79 -4.74
CA GLU A 148 12.56 54.02 -4.34
C GLU A 148 11.52 53.76 -3.23
N ASP A 149 10.63 52.79 -3.46
CA ASP A 149 9.45 52.55 -2.62
C ASP A 149 9.76 51.74 -1.36
N HIS A 150 10.65 50.76 -1.44
CA HIS A 150 10.93 49.88 -0.30
C HIS A 150 12.23 50.28 0.39
N VAL A 151 13.34 50.35 -0.33
CA VAL A 151 14.65 50.64 0.29
C VAL A 151 14.78 52.12 0.64
N GLY A 152 14.37 53.01 -0.25
CA GLY A 152 14.48 54.46 -0.10
C GLY A 152 13.62 55.02 1.04
N LEU A 153 12.40 54.52 1.22
CA LEU A 153 11.53 54.93 2.33
C LEU A 153 12.12 54.54 3.69
N HIS A 154 12.57 53.28 3.85
CA HIS A 154 13.15 52.80 5.11
C HIS A 154 14.47 53.49 5.47
N ILE A 155 15.27 53.87 4.47
CA ILE A 155 16.50 54.65 4.68
C ILE A 155 16.17 56.08 5.11
N ARG A 156 15.14 56.71 4.54
CA ARG A 156 14.68 58.05 4.97
C ARG A 156 14.16 58.04 6.41
N GLN A 157 13.50 56.96 6.83
CA GLN A 157 12.96 56.79 8.18
C GLN A 157 14.04 56.43 9.22
N SER A 158 15.08 55.68 8.82
CA SER A 158 16.16 55.22 9.72
C SER A 158 17.35 56.18 9.82
N ARG A 159 17.41 57.22 8.97
CA ARG A 159 18.40 58.29 9.07
C ARG A 159 18.15 59.12 10.34
N LEU A 160 19.00 58.96 11.34
CA LEU A 160 19.12 59.94 12.42
C LEU A 160 19.53 61.28 11.78
N SER A 161 18.76 62.34 12.04
CA SER A 161 18.95 63.66 11.44
C SER A 161 20.40 64.13 11.60
N GLY A 162 21.18 64.13 10.51
CA GLY A 162 22.51 64.76 10.47
C GLY A 162 23.64 64.01 9.77
N LEU A 163 23.52 62.72 9.41
CA LEU A 163 24.61 61.97 8.76
C LEU A 163 24.16 61.32 7.43
N PRO A 164 24.41 61.95 6.27
CA PRO A 164 24.00 61.43 4.97
C PRO A 164 24.69 60.12 4.54
N SER A 165 25.87 59.82 5.10
CA SER A 165 26.75 58.73 4.62
C SER A 165 26.72 57.46 5.46
N LEU A 166 25.97 57.42 6.56
CA LEU A 166 25.85 56.23 7.42
C LEU A 166 24.49 55.57 7.17
N VAL A 167 24.51 54.52 6.36
CA VAL A 167 23.35 53.65 6.17
C VAL A 167 23.20 52.76 7.40
N ASN A 168 22.01 52.75 7.97
CA ASN A 168 21.67 51.82 9.05
C ASN A 168 21.44 50.42 8.47
N LEU A 169 22.30 49.45 8.82
CA LEU A 169 22.19 48.05 8.38
C LEU A 169 20.90 47.37 8.86
N TRP A 170 20.19 47.95 9.83
CA TRP A 170 18.87 47.48 10.26
C TRP A 170 17.84 47.41 9.12
N VAL A 171 17.97 48.28 8.10
CA VAL A 171 17.10 48.28 6.91
C VAL A 171 17.11 46.93 6.18
N ILE A 172 18.24 46.21 6.20
CA ILE A 172 18.36 44.87 5.59
C ILE A 172 17.40 43.90 6.26
N GLY A 173 17.36 43.90 7.60
CA GLY A 173 16.47 43.04 8.37
C GLY A 173 14.99 43.39 8.17
N GLU A 174 14.67 44.67 8.14
CA GLU A 174 13.28 45.11 7.99
C GLU A 174 12.72 44.83 6.59
N VAL A 175 13.47 45.15 5.54
CA VAL A 175 13.06 44.85 4.16
C VAL A 175 12.98 43.33 3.94
N PHE A 176 13.91 42.56 4.50
CA PHE A 176 13.86 41.11 4.44
C PHE A 176 12.60 40.55 5.12
N ARG A 177 12.26 41.01 6.34
CA ARG A 177 11.04 40.59 7.06
C ARG A 177 9.76 40.91 6.28
N GLN A 178 9.72 42.05 5.60
CA GLN A 178 8.59 42.40 4.73
C GLN A 178 8.47 41.43 3.55
N GLN A 179 9.58 41.03 2.94
CA GLN A 179 9.58 40.05 1.84
C GLN A 179 9.23 38.63 2.31
N SER A 180 9.70 38.22 3.50
CA SER A 180 9.47 36.88 4.04
C SER A 180 8.10 36.71 4.74
N LEU A 181 7.32 37.79 4.92
CA LEU A 181 6.02 37.75 5.61
C LEU A 181 5.04 36.69 5.07
N ARG A 182 5.11 36.38 3.77
CA ARG A 182 4.24 35.36 3.15
C ARG A 182 4.70 33.92 3.43
N TRP A 183 5.95 33.71 3.84
CA TRP A 183 6.52 32.37 4.04
C TRP A 183 5.75 31.57 5.08
N GLU A 184 5.35 32.20 6.19
CA GLU A 184 4.54 31.57 7.24
C GLU A 184 3.25 30.97 6.67
N LYS A 185 2.47 31.77 5.93
CA LYS A 185 1.18 31.35 5.36
C LYS A 185 1.34 30.23 4.34
N ILE A 186 2.35 30.34 3.48
CA ILE A 186 2.64 29.35 2.43
C ILE A 186 3.10 28.04 3.06
N ALA A 187 4.06 28.09 3.98
CA ALA A 187 4.59 26.91 4.64
C ALA A 187 3.53 26.20 5.48
N ARG A 188 2.71 26.93 6.24
CA ARG A 188 1.60 26.34 7.00
C ARG A 188 0.58 25.65 6.10
N HIS A 189 0.25 26.27 4.97
CA HIS A 189 -0.62 25.64 3.99
C HIS A 189 0.00 24.37 3.40
N HIS A 190 1.26 24.43 2.96
CA HIS A 190 1.98 23.28 2.40
C HIS A 190 2.01 22.11 3.38
N VAL A 191 2.43 22.36 4.62
CA VAL A 191 2.48 21.37 5.69
C VAL A 191 1.10 20.75 5.95
N GLN A 192 0.04 21.55 5.95
CA GLN A 192 -1.33 21.05 6.11
C GLN A 192 -1.77 20.15 4.96
N GLN A 193 -1.44 20.51 3.71
CA GLN A 193 -1.79 19.71 2.53
C GLN A 193 -1.03 18.38 2.52
N VAL A 194 0.25 18.40 2.86
CA VAL A 194 1.06 17.17 3.00
C VAL A 194 0.51 16.29 4.11
N PHE A 195 0.12 16.86 5.26
CA PHE A 195 -0.52 16.12 6.33
C PHE A 195 -1.84 15.46 5.90
N LEU A 196 -2.69 16.17 5.16
CA LEU A 196 -3.93 15.62 4.61
C LEU A 196 -3.66 14.49 3.61
N ALA A 197 -2.65 14.64 2.75
CA ALA A 197 -2.24 13.60 1.81
C ALA A 197 -1.74 12.34 2.53
N VAL A 198 -0.90 12.50 3.56
CA VAL A 198 -0.41 11.39 4.38
C VAL A 198 -1.55 10.70 5.15
N LYS A 199 -2.47 11.48 5.73
CA LYS A 199 -3.66 10.93 6.38
C LYS A 199 -4.50 10.10 5.40
N GLY A 200 -4.78 10.64 4.21
CA GLY A 200 -5.51 9.93 3.17
C GLY A 200 -4.79 8.65 2.72
N TYR A 201 -3.46 8.70 2.59
CA TYR A 201 -2.65 7.53 2.28
C TYR A 201 -2.80 6.43 3.33
N VAL A 202 -2.62 6.76 4.61
CA VAL A 202 -2.74 5.81 5.72
C VAL A 202 -4.14 5.20 5.77
N GLU A 203 -5.19 6.02 5.62
CA GLU A 203 -6.57 5.56 5.59
C GLU A 203 -6.83 4.60 4.41
N LEU A 204 -6.29 4.89 3.23
CA LEU A 204 -6.42 4.03 2.04
C LEU A 204 -5.68 2.70 2.22
N CYS A 205 -4.44 2.72 2.70
CA CYS A 205 -3.67 1.51 2.98
C CYS A 205 -4.41 0.61 3.98
N LEU A 206 -4.84 1.17 5.12
CA LEU A 206 -5.56 0.41 6.14
C LEU A 206 -6.93 -0.10 5.66
N SER A 207 -7.64 0.66 4.82
CA SER A 207 -8.92 0.23 4.26
C SER A 207 -8.79 -0.98 3.31
N SER A 208 -7.63 -1.14 2.67
CA SER A 208 -7.37 -2.29 1.78
C SER A 208 -6.96 -3.55 2.54
N LEU A 209 -6.39 -3.39 3.73
CA LEU A 209 -5.86 -4.49 4.54
C LEU A 209 -6.90 -5.11 5.48
N MET A 210 -7.88 -4.32 5.92
CA MET A 210 -8.79 -4.68 7.02
C MET A 210 -10.26 -4.55 6.65
N ASP A 211 -11.12 -5.22 7.42
CA ASP A 211 -12.56 -5.04 7.31
C ASP A 211 -13.01 -3.64 7.76
N VAL A 212 -14.13 -3.16 7.19
CA VAL A 212 -14.64 -1.79 7.41
C VAL A 212 -14.84 -1.46 8.88
N ARG A 213 -15.27 -2.43 9.69
CA ARG A 213 -15.49 -2.24 11.13
C ARG A 213 -14.16 -2.06 11.86
N THR A 214 -13.23 -3.00 11.69
CA THR A 214 -11.91 -2.94 12.33
C THR A 214 -11.16 -1.69 11.90
N PHE A 215 -11.26 -1.30 10.62
CA PHE A 215 -10.73 -0.04 10.11
C PHE A 215 -11.28 1.17 10.85
N ASN A 216 -12.60 1.32 10.91
CA ASN A 216 -13.22 2.47 11.58
C ASN A 216 -12.83 2.54 13.06
N MET A 217 -12.81 1.39 13.74
CA MET A 217 -12.44 1.34 15.16
C MET A 217 -10.95 1.64 15.39
N LEU A 218 -10.05 1.10 14.56
CA LEU A 218 -8.62 1.39 14.62
C LEU A 218 -8.36 2.88 14.36
N VAL A 219 -9.01 3.46 13.35
CA VAL A 219 -8.87 4.87 13.01
C VAL A 219 -9.31 5.76 14.17
N LEU A 220 -10.47 5.47 14.77
CA LEU A 220 -11.01 6.27 15.87
C LEU A 220 -10.20 6.14 17.16
N LYS A 221 -9.72 4.93 17.50
CA LYS A 221 -9.11 4.64 18.80
C LYS A 221 -7.58 4.76 18.82
N GLN A 222 -6.91 4.64 17.67
CA GLN A 222 -5.44 4.63 17.59
C GLN A 222 -4.88 5.59 16.53
N ILE A 223 -5.32 5.53 15.28
CA ILE A 223 -4.65 6.29 14.20
C ILE A 223 -4.89 7.79 14.33
N ARG A 224 -6.16 8.22 14.52
CA ARG A 224 -6.50 9.65 14.66
C ARG A 224 -5.78 10.33 15.83
N PRO A 225 -5.73 9.79 17.06
CA PRO A 225 -5.00 10.46 18.14
C PRO A 225 -3.49 10.54 17.87
N GLU A 226 -2.87 9.52 17.28
CA GLU A 226 -1.44 9.57 16.94
C GLU A 226 -1.14 10.57 15.81
N LEU A 227 -1.99 10.63 14.77
CA LEU A 227 -1.88 11.64 13.71
C LEU A 227 -2.07 13.06 14.26
N ASN A 228 -3.01 13.28 15.18
CA ASN A 228 -3.21 14.58 15.81
C ASN A 228 -1.99 15.00 16.65
N LYS A 229 -1.36 14.08 17.40
CA LYS A 229 -0.10 14.36 18.10
C LYS A 229 1.00 14.78 17.12
N LYS A 230 1.16 14.03 16.02
CA LYS A 230 2.12 14.39 14.96
C LYS A 230 1.83 15.74 14.34
N GLN A 231 0.55 16.09 14.13
CA GLN A 231 0.15 17.42 13.65
C GLN A 231 0.62 18.52 14.60
N THR A 232 0.37 18.38 15.91
CA THR A 232 0.80 19.40 16.89
C THR A 232 2.32 19.55 16.96
N PHE A 233 3.07 18.45 16.84
CA PHE A 233 4.53 18.49 16.81
C PHE A 233 5.06 19.15 15.54
N LEU A 234 4.44 18.85 14.40
CA LEU A 234 4.76 19.44 13.11
C LEU A 234 4.49 20.95 13.07
N GLU A 235 3.36 21.39 13.63
CA GLU A 235 3.03 22.82 13.80
C GLU A 235 4.04 23.51 14.71
N ALA A 236 4.39 22.92 15.86
CA ALA A 236 5.39 23.47 16.76
C ALA A 236 6.79 23.56 16.10
N LYS A 237 7.17 22.55 15.30
CA LYS A 237 8.42 22.58 14.54
C LYS A 237 8.41 23.63 13.43
N LEU A 238 7.28 23.86 12.78
CA LEU A 238 7.18 24.92 11.78
C LEU A 238 7.38 26.31 12.42
N GLU A 239 6.78 26.56 13.59
CA GLU A 239 6.98 27.82 14.33
C GLU A 239 8.45 28.01 14.75
N GLU A 240 9.13 26.93 15.16
CA GLU A 240 10.57 26.95 15.46
C GLU A 240 11.40 27.32 14.22
N LEU A 241 11.07 26.76 13.05
CA LEU A 241 11.77 27.04 11.78
C LEU A 241 11.52 28.45 11.24
N LEU A 242 10.38 29.06 11.57
CA LEU A 242 10.03 30.44 11.17
C LEU A 242 10.67 31.50 12.08
N THR A 243 10.91 31.16 13.35
CA THR A 243 11.44 32.09 14.37
C THR A 243 12.67 32.90 13.92
N PRO A 244 13.69 32.30 13.24
CA PRO A 244 14.86 33.06 12.79
C PRO A 244 14.56 34.13 11.75
N TYR A 245 13.51 33.96 10.94
CA TYR A 245 13.18 34.85 9.84
C TYR A 245 12.19 35.95 10.23
N GLU A 246 11.44 35.75 11.32
CA GLU A 246 10.47 36.73 11.84
C GLU A 246 11.04 37.62 12.94
N ARG A 247 11.85 37.05 13.84
CA ARG A 247 12.23 37.72 15.10
C ARG A 247 13.70 38.08 15.21
N LEU A 248 14.57 37.44 14.43
CA LEU A 248 16.01 37.66 14.49
C LEU A 248 16.48 38.50 13.31
N ASP A 249 17.60 39.19 13.50
CA ASP A 249 18.23 39.92 12.41
C ASP A 249 19.00 38.96 11.47
N PRO A 250 19.03 39.24 10.15
CA PRO A 250 19.78 38.46 9.19
C PRO A 250 21.26 38.34 9.54
N ILE A 251 21.72 37.13 9.85
CA ILE A 251 23.14 36.83 10.02
C ILE A 251 23.52 35.70 9.06
N THR A 252 24.62 35.90 8.33
CA THR A 252 25.21 34.89 7.44
C THR A 252 26.54 34.40 8.00
N TYR A 253 26.67 33.09 8.20
CA TYR A 253 27.94 32.45 8.55
C TYR A 253 28.62 31.78 7.35
N ASP A 254 27.98 31.79 6.18
CA ASP A 254 28.45 31.16 4.97
C ASP A 254 29.52 32.01 4.27
N PRO A 255 30.77 31.53 4.13
CA PRO A 255 31.84 32.26 3.45
C PRO A 255 31.52 32.58 1.99
N SER A 256 30.70 31.77 1.32
CA SER A 256 30.34 32.01 -0.07
C SER A 256 29.44 33.23 -0.25
N PHE A 257 28.80 33.74 0.82
CA PHE A 257 28.04 34.99 0.78
C PHE A 257 28.96 36.19 0.51
N ILE A 258 30.11 36.23 1.18
CA ILE A 258 31.07 37.32 1.02
C ILE A 258 31.63 37.30 -0.42
N ASN A 259 32.00 36.12 -0.92
CA ASN A 259 32.52 35.95 -2.28
C ASN A 259 31.50 36.39 -3.35
N GLU A 260 30.22 36.01 -3.23
CA GLU A 260 29.16 36.37 -4.18
C GLU A 260 28.93 37.90 -4.19
N ILE A 261 29.00 38.54 -3.03
CA ILE A 261 28.91 40.01 -2.92
C ILE A 261 30.14 40.70 -3.53
N GLU A 262 31.35 40.19 -3.31
CA GLU A 262 32.58 40.72 -3.93
C GLU A 262 32.57 40.58 -5.45
N GLU A 263 32.03 39.48 -5.97
CA GLU A 263 31.84 39.27 -7.40
C GLU A 263 30.82 40.27 -7.99
N ILE A 264 29.68 40.47 -7.32
CA ILE A 264 28.68 41.47 -7.71
C ILE A 264 29.28 42.88 -7.71
N ARG A 265 30.08 43.22 -6.70
CA ARG A 265 30.81 44.50 -6.64
C ARG A 265 31.77 44.63 -7.81
N SER A 266 32.60 43.61 -8.05
CA SER A 266 33.59 43.61 -9.14
C SER A 266 32.95 43.77 -10.51
N ARG A 267 31.79 43.11 -10.74
CA ARG A 267 31.02 43.25 -11.97
C ARG A 267 30.53 44.68 -12.19
N ARG A 268 29.95 45.31 -11.15
CA ARG A 268 29.52 46.72 -11.22
C ARG A 268 30.69 47.68 -11.52
N TYR A 269 31.85 47.46 -10.90
CA TYR A 269 33.04 48.26 -11.20
C TYR A 269 33.55 48.08 -12.64
N SER A 270 33.49 46.85 -13.18
CA SER A 270 33.88 46.58 -14.57
C SER A 270 32.92 47.20 -15.60
N GLU A 271 31.61 47.16 -15.33
CA GLU A 271 30.57 47.74 -16.20
C GLU A 271 30.61 49.27 -16.15
N GLY A 272 30.78 49.88 -14.97
CA GLY A 272 30.91 51.33 -14.80
C GLY A 272 32.19 51.93 -15.38
N SER A 273 33.28 51.17 -15.44
CA SER A 273 34.56 51.62 -16.02
C SER A 273 34.59 51.55 -17.56
N SER A 274 33.66 50.83 -18.19
CA SER A 274 33.58 50.69 -19.66
C SER A 274 32.94 51.89 -20.37
N SER A 275 32.40 52.86 -19.62
CA SER A 275 31.73 54.05 -20.17
C SER A 275 32.57 55.34 -20.11
N GLY A 276 33.90 55.24 -19.97
CA GLY A 276 34.75 56.43 -19.92
C GLY A 276 36.22 56.21 -20.22
N VAL A 277 36.64 56.76 -21.36
CA VAL A 277 37.99 57.22 -21.74
C VAL A 277 38.91 56.22 -22.49
N SER A 278 38.96 56.37 -23.82
CA SER A 278 40.18 56.10 -24.61
C SER A 278 41.19 57.24 -24.36
N ILE A 279 42.31 56.95 -23.71
CA ILE A 279 43.48 57.85 -23.70
C ILE A 279 44.55 57.23 -24.59
N GLN A 280 44.79 57.85 -25.75
CA GLN A 280 46.04 57.71 -26.48
C GLN A 280 47.13 58.55 -25.78
N GLY A 281 48.27 57.93 -25.47
CA GLY A 281 49.58 58.58 -25.48
C GLY A 281 50.23 58.98 -24.14
N ASN A 282 51.26 58.22 -23.78
CA ASN A 282 52.52 58.59 -23.11
C ASN A 282 52.60 58.87 -21.58
N THR A 283 53.24 57.90 -20.91
CA THR A 283 54.27 57.99 -19.85
C THR A 283 54.13 59.03 -18.73
N VAL A 284 53.79 58.59 -17.51
CA VAL A 284 54.48 58.90 -16.23
C VAL A 284 54.23 57.75 -15.21
N LYS A 285 55.20 57.52 -14.33
CA LYS A 285 55.34 56.43 -13.35
C LYS A 285 54.39 56.52 -12.14
N GLN A 286 54.02 55.35 -11.61
CA GLN A 286 53.70 54.99 -10.22
C GLN A 286 52.86 55.98 -9.39
N SER A 287 51.55 55.74 -9.30
CA SER A 287 50.80 55.50 -8.04
C SER A 287 49.31 55.41 -8.37
N ASP A 288 48.90 54.32 -9.02
CA ASP A 288 47.49 54.05 -9.31
C ASP A 288 46.77 53.60 -8.04
N VAL A 289 46.20 54.58 -7.33
CA VAL A 289 44.98 54.35 -6.55
C VAL A 289 43.85 54.94 -7.39
N PRO A 290 43.04 54.13 -8.11
CA PRO A 290 41.88 54.64 -8.82
C PRO A 290 40.74 54.88 -7.81
N GLY A 291 40.93 55.87 -6.94
CA GLY A 291 39.94 56.38 -6.00
C GLY A 291 39.55 57.79 -6.41
N ARG A 292 38.96 57.99 -7.60
CA ARG A 292 38.49 59.35 -7.98
C ARG A 292 37.48 59.46 -9.12
N GLN A 293 36.63 58.46 -9.34
CA GLN A 293 35.51 58.55 -10.29
C GLN A 293 34.20 58.06 -9.66
N LEU A 294 33.93 58.56 -8.45
CA LEU A 294 32.81 58.16 -7.58
C LEU A 294 31.94 59.36 -7.16
N LEU A 295 31.92 60.45 -7.95
CA LEU A 295 31.30 61.72 -7.55
C LEU A 295 30.16 62.19 -8.46
N THR A 296 29.49 61.29 -9.18
CA THR A 296 28.35 61.71 -10.03
C THR A 296 27.10 60.84 -9.95
N GLU A 297 27.16 59.65 -9.35
CA GLU A 297 25.95 59.04 -8.80
C GLU A 297 25.84 59.52 -7.35
N SER A 298 24.67 60.05 -6.99
CA SER A 298 24.37 60.40 -5.60
C SER A 298 24.84 59.26 -4.70
N ILE A 299 25.64 59.57 -3.67
CA ILE A 299 26.13 58.60 -2.67
C ILE A 299 24.98 57.72 -2.13
N ASP A 300 23.76 58.25 -2.14
CA ASP A 300 22.53 57.55 -1.79
C ASP A 300 22.12 56.46 -2.81
N GLY A 301 22.32 56.68 -4.12
CA GLY A 301 22.01 55.69 -5.16
C GLY A 301 22.93 54.46 -5.10
N PHE A 302 24.24 54.70 -4.93
CA PHE A 302 25.22 53.62 -4.79
C PHE A 302 24.96 52.79 -3.53
N THR A 303 24.72 53.44 -2.39
CA THR A 303 24.44 52.76 -1.13
C THR A 303 23.12 51.98 -1.15
N ASN A 304 22.05 52.54 -1.73
CA ASN A 304 20.78 51.82 -1.91
C ASN A 304 20.95 50.57 -2.79
N SER A 305 21.79 50.67 -3.83
CA SER A 305 22.08 49.53 -4.71
C SER A 305 22.86 48.42 -4.01
N GLU A 306 23.79 48.76 -3.11
CA GLU A 306 24.50 47.78 -2.29
C GLU A 306 23.58 47.04 -1.31
N ILE A 307 22.68 47.76 -0.66
CA ILE A 307 21.69 47.17 0.26
C ILE A 307 20.80 46.18 -0.47
N LEU A 308 20.35 46.53 -1.68
CA LEU A 308 19.53 45.64 -2.49
C LEU A 308 20.29 44.36 -2.86
N ASP A 309 21.54 44.48 -3.29
CA ASP A 309 22.34 43.32 -3.66
C ASP A 309 22.60 42.40 -2.46
N LEU A 310 22.80 42.96 -1.26
CA LEU A 310 22.91 42.22 0.00
C LEU A 310 21.61 41.48 0.34
N ILE A 311 20.47 42.16 0.30
CA ILE A 311 19.15 41.57 0.59
C ILE A 311 18.82 40.47 -0.41
N GLN A 312 19.05 40.69 -1.71
CA GLN A 312 18.77 39.69 -2.75
C GLN A 312 19.62 38.44 -2.59
N THR A 313 20.92 38.61 -2.35
CA THR A 313 21.85 37.49 -2.14
C THR A 313 21.49 36.73 -0.86
N TYR A 314 21.14 37.45 0.21
CA TYR A 314 20.70 36.84 1.46
C TYR A 314 19.40 36.06 1.27
N TYR A 315 18.38 36.67 0.65
CA TYR A 315 17.07 36.06 0.43
C TYR A 315 17.19 34.77 -0.39
N LYS A 316 17.97 34.78 -1.48
CA LYS A 316 18.23 33.61 -2.33
C LYS A 316 18.79 32.42 -1.55
N LYS A 317 19.69 32.67 -0.59
CA LYS A 317 20.26 31.62 0.27
C LYS A 317 19.28 31.19 1.36
N ALA A 318 18.65 32.16 2.03
CA ALA A 318 17.70 31.93 3.11
C ALA A 318 16.50 31.09 2.66
N ILE A 319 15.89 31.39 1.51
CA ILE A 319 14.72 30.66 1.01
C ILE A 319 15.04 29.19 0.70
N SER A 320 16.21 28.92 0.13
CA SER A 320 16.67 27.54 -0.16
C SER A 320 16.85 26.75 1.14
N VAL A 321 17.51 27.34 2.13
CA VAL A 321 17.68 26.73 3.46
C VAL A 321 16.34 26.48 4.14
N PHE A 322 15.43 27.46 4.10
CA PHE A 322 14.10 27.33 4.68
C PHE A 322 13.30 26.20 4.03
N ILE A 323 13.24 26.14 2.69
CA ILE A 323 12.54 25.07 1.96
C ILE A 323 13.08 23.69 2.35
N ASN A 324 14.41 23.54 2.35
CA ASN A 324 15.05 22.28 2.72
C ASN A 324 14.76 21.89 4.17
N ASN A 325 14.81 22.85 5.09
CA ASN A 325 14.50 22.60 6.50
C ASN A 325 13.03 22.22 6.71
N VAL A 326 12.09 22.86 6.02
CA VAL A 326 10.67 22.47 6.08
C VAL A 326 10.46 21.07 5.51
N ALA A 327 11.10 20.74 4.38
CA ALA A 327 11.01 19.41 3.80
C ALA A 327 11.60 18.33 4.71
N VAL A 328 12.85 18.50 5.17
CA VAL A 328 13.58 17.47 5.91
C VAL A 328 13.21 17.44 7.39
N LEU A 329 13.28 18.59 8.07
CA LEU A 329 13.14 18.63 9.54
C LEU A 329 11.67 18.62 9.98
N ALA A 330 10.78 19.29 9.23
CA ALA A 330 9.36 19.27 9.54
C ALA A 330 8.68 18.06 8.89
N ILE A 331 8.66 17.95 7.56
CA ILE A 331 7.88 16.89 6.90
C ILE A 331 8.53 15.51 7.07
N GLU A 332 9.75 15.30 6.62
CA GLU A 332 10.35 13.95 6.63
C GLU A 332 10.55 13.42 8.05
N ASN A 333 11.19 14.21 8.92
CA ASN A 333 11.51 13.77 10.27
C ASN A 333 10.29 13.67 11.19
N CYS A 334 9.34 14.62 11.14
CA CYS A 334 8.19 14.58 12.06
C CYS A 334 7.04 13.68 11.56
N LEU A 335 6.80 13.70 10.24
CA LEU A 335 5.63 13.04 9.66
C LEU A 335 5.98 11.68 9.03
N VAL A 336 7.03 11.60 8.21
CA VAL A 336 7.30 10.42 7.37
C VAL A 336 8.10 9.34 8.09
N ALA A 337 9.19 9.69 8.79
CA ALA A 337 10.13 8.74 9.39
C ALA A 337 9.46 7.73 10.32
N ASP A 338 8.55 8.22 11.17
CA ASP A 338 7.84 7.43 12.17
C ASP A 338 6.40 7.07 11.73
N LEU A 339 6.07 7.14 10.44
CA LEU A 339 4.72 6.83 9.96
C LEU A 339 4.39 5.35 10.13
N ALA A 340 5.37 4.47 9.89
CA ALA A 340 5.23 3.03 10.10
C ALA A 340 5.01 2.67 11.57
N ALA A 341 5.50 3.50 12.50
CA ALA A 341 5.34 3.27 13.94
C ALA A 341 3.88 3.46 14.42
N ILE A 342 3.05 4.20 13.67
CA ILE A 342 1.63 4.44 13.99
C ILE A 342 0.85 3.13 14.06
N PHE A 343 1.24 2.14 13.28
CA PHE A 343 0.64 0.80 13.29
C PHE A 343 1.72 -0.27 13.17
N SER A 344 2.34 -0.59 14.32
CA SER A 344 3.44 -1.55 14.41
C SER A 344 3.10 -2.76 15.30
N PRO A 345 3.77 -3.92 15.09
CA PRO A 345 3.60 -5.09 15.95
C PRO A 345 3.92 -4.80 17.42
N LEU A 346 4.92 -3.94 17.67
CA LEU A 346 5.32 -3.50 19.01
C LEU A 346 4.19 -2.74 19.72
N LEU A 347 3.52 -1.84 18.98
CA LEU A 347 2.37 -1.10 19.51
C LEU A 347 1.26 -2.07 19.91
N ILE A 348 0.91 -3.04 19.05
CA ILE A 348 -0.17 -4.01 19.31
C ILE A 348 0.12 -4.89 20.53
N SER A 349 1.39 -5.24 20.75
CA SER A 349 1.80 -5.96 21.96
C SER A 349 1.53 -5.15 23.23
N SER A 350 1.76 -3.84 23.17
CA SER A 350 1.55 -2.91 24.29
C SER A 350 0.09 -2.44 24.48
N MET A 351 -0.84 -2.82 23.59
CA MET A 351 -2.24 -2.39 23.69
C MET A 351 -3.00 -3.14 24.78
N ASP A 352 -3.78 -2.38 25.56
CA ASP A 352 -4.70 -2.93 26.56
C ASP A 352 -5.74 -3.86 25.92
N GLU A 353 -6.10 -4.90 26.65
CA GLU A 353 -7.04 -5.93 26.17
C GLU A 353 -8.42 -5.37 25.85
N GLU A 354 -8.88 -4.36 26.60
CA GLU A 354 -10.16 -3.68 26.34
C GLU A 354 -10.12 -2.91 25.01
N LYS A 355 -9.00 -2.23 24.75
CA LYS A 355 -8.78 -1.49 23.51
C LYS A 355 -8.66 -2.44 22.31
N LEU A 356 -7.95 -3.55 22.50
CA LEU A 356 -7.77 -4.59 21.50
C LEU A 356 -9.10 -5.26 21.14
N HIS A 357 -9.92 -5.59 22.14
CA HIS A 357 -11.26 -6.11 21.93
C HIS A 357 -12.16 -5.08 21.21
N ALA A 358 -12.13 -3.81 21.61
CA ALA A 358 -12.92 -2.77 20.94
C ALA A 358 -12.58 -2.60 19.45
N ILE A 359 -11.33 -2.90 19.06
CA ILE A 359 -10.85 -2.72 17.69
C ILE A 359 -11.06 -3.98 16.85
N ALA A 360 -10.63 -5.14 17.32
CA ALA A 360 -10.53 -6.36 16.52
C ALA A 360 -11.66 -7.37 16.73
N ALA A 361 -12.61 -7.11 17.64
CA ALA A 361 -13.75 -8.01 17.83
C ALA A 361 -14.66 -8.03 16.60
N GLU A 362 -14.98 -9.26 16.18
CA GLU A 362 -16.03 -9.53 15.19
C GLU A 362 -17.38 -8.96 15.65
N SER A 363 -18.20 -8.56 14.67
CA SER A 363 -19.58 -8.19 14.96
C SER A 363 -20.39 -9.44 15.27
N ASP A 364 -21.48 -9.28 16.02
CA ASP A 364 -22.34 -10.40 16.38
C ASP A 364 -23.00 -11.04 15.14
N GLU A 365 -23.19 -10.27 14.06
CA GLU A 365 -23.64 -10.79 12.77
C GLU A 365 -22.60 -11.72 12.16
N VAL A 366 -21.32 -11.31 12.12
CA VAL A 366 -20.22 -12.14 11.57
C VAL A 366 -20.03 -13.41 12.41
N ARG A 367 -20.13 -13.32 13.73
CA ARG A 367 -20.08 -14.49 14.62
C ARG A 367 -21.25 -15.45 14.36
N SER A 368 -22.46 -14.92 14.22
CA SER A 368 -23.67 -15.71 13.92
C SER A 368 -23.56 -16.38 12.54
N GLN A 369 -23.09 -15.65 11.52
CA GLN A 369 -22.86 -16.21 10.19
C GLN A 369 -21.79 -17.31 10.21
N ARG A 370 -20.67 -17.09 10.92
CA ARG A 370 -19.60 -18.07 11.08
C ARG A 370 -20.09 -19.35 11.76
N THR A 371 -20.90 -19.24 12.82
CA THR A 371 -21.47 -20.40 13.52
C THR A 371 -22.46 -21.16 12.63
N MET A 372 -23.36 -20.45 11.92
CA MET A 372 -24.28 -21.07 10.95
C MET A 372 -23.54 -21.80 9.82
N LEU A 373 -22.50 -21.19 9.24
CA LEU A 373 -21.71 -21.82 8.17
C LEU A 373 -20.94 -23.03 8.69
N LYS A 374 -20.34 -22.97 9.88
CA LYS A 374 -19.68 -24.13 10.51
C LYS A 374 -20.65 -25.29 10.71
N GLN A 375 -21.85 -25.02 11.24
CA GLN A 375 -22.88 -26.04 11.43
C GLN A 375 -23.29 -26.67 10.09
N LYS A 376 -23.61 -25.84 9.09
CA LYS A 376 -23.95 -26.32 7.73
C LYS A 376 -22.85 -27.20 7.15
N LEU A 377 -21.59 -26.84 7.38
CA LEU A 377 -20.43 -27.59 6.91
C LEU A 377 -20.33 -28.96 7.60
N GLU A 378 -20.53 -29.03 8.91
CA GLU A 378 -20.58 -30.30 9.65
C GLU A 378 -21.73 -31.21 9.17
N ASP A 379 -22.92 -30.64 8.97
CA ASP A 379 -24.10 -31.37 8.50
C ASP A 379 -23.87 -31.93 7.09
N LEU A 380 -23.32 -31.13 6.17
CA LEU A 380 -22.97 -31.56 4.82
C LEU A 380 -21.88 -32.64 4.82
N ARG A 381 -20.86 -32.52 5.68
CA ARG A 381 -19.83 -33.55 5.85
C ARG A 381 -20.40 -34.85 6.44
N ALA A 382 -21.35 -34.76 7.36
CA ALA A 382 -22.08 -35.92 7.87
C ALA A 382 -22.90 -36.59 6.76
N GLY A 383 -23.65 -35.80 5.98
CA GLY A 383 -24.42 -36.29 4.83
C GLY A 383 -23.53 -36.99 3.78
N LYS A 384 -22.39 -36.38 3.42
CA LYS A 384 -21.41 -36.98 2.50
C LYS A 384 -20.87 -38.31 3.01
N ARG A 385 -20.50 -38.39 4.29
CA ARG A 385 -20.02 -39.66 4.91
C ARG A 385 -21.05 -40.78 4.81
N ILE A 386 -22.33 -40.48 5.06
CA ILE A 386 -23.41 -41.47 4.95
C ILE A 386 -23.53 -41.96 3.50
N LEU A 387 -23.53 -41.03 2.53
CA LEU A 387 -23.64 -41.37 1.11
C LEU A 387 -22.43 -42.18 0.60
N ASP A 388 -21.22 -41.87 1.08
CA ASP A 388 -20.00 -42.61 0.75
C ASP A 388 -20.05 -44.07 1.23
N VAL A 389 -20.61 -44.30 2.43
CA VAL A 389 -20.81 -45.64 2.99
C VAL A 389 -21.85 -46.41 2.19
N GLU A 390 -22.98 -45.79 1.84
CA GLU A 390 -24.02 -46.43 1.02
C GLU A 390 -23.56 -46.73 -0.41
N ALA A 391 -22.73 -45.86 -0.99
CA ALA A 391 -22.10 -46.09 -2.28
C ALA A 391 -21.15 -47.30 -2.25
N CYS A 392 -20.44 -47.52 -1.13
CA CYS A 392 -19.60 -48.70 -0.88
C CYS A 392 -20.42 -49.98 -0.71
N ASN A 393 -21.47 -49.94 0.12
CA ASN A 393 -22.31 -51.11 0.43
C ASN A 393 -23.13 -51.57 -0.77
N SER A 394 -23.45 -50.66 -1.69
CA SER A 394 -24.21 -50.94 -2.91
C SER A 394 -23.43 -51.67 -4.01
N GLY A 395 -22.16 -52.04 -3.81
CA GLY A 395 -21.36 -52.71 -4.84
C GLY A 395 -21.05 -51.82 -6.06
N THR A 396 -21.16 -50.51 -5.89
CA THR A 396 -20.87 -49.49 -6.91
C THR A 396 -19.37 -49.16 -6.93
N GLN A 397 -18.52 -50.18 -7.13
CA GLN A 397 -17.08 -49.96 -7.33
C GLN A 397 -16.76 -49.15 -8.60
N ALA A 398 -17.74 -48.96 -9.51
CA ALA A 398 -17.54 -48.28 -10.79
C ALA A 398 -17.54 -46.73 -10.73
N LEU A 399 -17.99 -46.08 -9.65
CA LEU A 399 -18.12 -44.62 -9.60
C LEU A 399 -16.91 -43.89 -8.99
N ARG A 400 -16.02 -44.60 -8.29
CA ARG A 400 -14.81 -43.97 -7.70
C ARG A 400 -13.71 -43.63 -8.71
N PHE A 401 -13.79 -44.13 -9.95
CA PHE A 401 -12.76 -43.90 -10.97
C PHE A 401 -13.10 -42.81 -12.01
N ALA A 402 -14.33 -42.29 -12.04
CA ALA A 402 -14.74 -41.30 -13.04
C ALA A 402 -14.43 -39.84 -12.63
N SER A 403 -14.22 -39.55 -11.35
CA SER A 403 -13.96 -38.19 -10.84
C SER A 403 -12.48 -37.83 -10.75
N ARG A 404 -11.55 -38.78 -10.99
CA ARG A 404 -10.09 -38.52 -10.97
C ARG A 404 -9.51 -38.07 -12.30
N THR A 405 -10.23 -38.21 -13.41
CA THR A 405 -9.76 -37.89 -14.78
C THR A 405 -10.16 -36.50 -15.31
N ARG A 406 -10.79 -35.63 -14.51
CA ARG A 406 -11.14 -34.25 -14.92
C ARG A 406 -10.32 -33.12 -14.28
N ARG A 407 -9.26 -33.41 -13.51
CA ARG A 407 -8.34 -32.36 -12.99
C ARG A 407 -7.03 -32.18 -13.78
N THR A 408 -6.84 -32.88 -14.89
CA THR A 408 -5.68 -32.71 -15.78
C THR A 408 -6.11 -32.40 -17.22
N ALA A 409 -6.92 -31.36 -17.40
CA ALA A 409 -7.24 -30.82 -18.73
C ALA A 409 -7.69 -29.35 -18.64
N SER A 410 -6.91 -28.50 -17.98
CA SER A 410 -7.08 -27.04 -18.08
C SER A 410 -5.77 -26.23 -18.10
N HIS A 411 -4.61 -26.89 -18.13
CA HIS A 411 -3.32 -26.22 -18.37
C HIS A 411 -2.55 -26.92 -19.49
N ALA A 412 -2.97 -26.68 -20.73
CA ALA A 412 -2.12 -26.80 -21.91
C ALA A 412 -2.79 -26.13 -23.12
N ARG A 413 -2.48 -24.85 -23.35
CA ARG A 413 -2.01 -24.30 -24.64
C ARG A 413 -2.04 -22.76 -24.63
N SER A 414 -0.87 -22.16 -24.44
CA SER A 414 -0.40 -21.13 -25.38
C SER A 414 1.13 -21.09 -25.36
N SER A 415 1.74 -21.89 -26.22
CA SER A 415 3.00 -21.48 -26.85
C SER A 415 3.02 -22.13 -28.23
N VAL A 416 2.86 -21.30 -29.25
CA VAL A 416 3.18 -21.64 -30.64
C VAL A 416 4.28 -20.67 -31.04
N ASP A 417 5.44 -21.26 -31.29
CA ASP A 417 6.64 -20.64 -31.79
C ASP A 417 6.45 -20.03 -33.18
N VAL A 418 7.07 -18.87 -33.39
CA VAL A 418 7.48 -18.35 -34.70
C VAL A 418 9.00 -18.34 -34.74
N GLN A 419 9.53 -18.91 -35.83
CA GLN A 419 10.94 -19.18 -36.12
C GLN A 419 11.79 -17.92 -36.37
N SER A 420 13.09 -18.03 -36.03
CA SER A 420 14.21 -17.43 -36.78
C SER A 420 15.49 -18.20 -36.42
N SER A 421 15.97 -19.13 -37.27
CA SER A 421 17.15 -18.97 -38.15
C SER A 421 18.37 -18.37 -37.42
N ARG A 422 19.55 -19.00 -37.25
CA ARG A 422 20.42 -19.81 -38.14
C ARG A 422 21.75 -20.09 -37.33
N PRO A 423 22.84 -20.63 -37.91
CA PRO A 423 23.23 -22.05 -38.10
C PRO A 423 24.35 -22.57 -37.17
N GLN A 424 24.57 -23.89 -37.23
CA GLN A 424 25.73 -24.62 -36.67
C GLN A 424 27.02 -24.45 -37.51
N THR A 425 28.17 -24.51 -36.84
CA THR A 425 29.46 -25.03 -37.34
C THR A 425 30.41 -25.39 -36.16
N PRO A 426 31.48 -26.18 -36.32
CA PRO A 426 31.55 -27.56 -35.82
C PRO A 426 32.71 -27.87 -34.85
N LEU A 427 32.69 -29.10 -34.33
CA LEU A 427 33.77 -29.76 -33.60
C LEU A 427 35.11 -29.73 -34.34
N HIS A 428 36.18 -29.34 -33.64
CA HIS A 428 37.55 -29.73 -33.96
C HIS A 428 38.22 -30.29 -32.69
N GLN A 429 38.71 -31.52 -32.81
CA GLN A 429 39.67 -32.15 -31.91
C GLN A 429 41.04 -31.46 -32.09
N HIS A 430 41.77 -31.23 -31.00
CA HIS A 430 43.23 -31.35 -31.01
C HIS A 430 43.77 -31.66 -29.60
N GLU A 431 44.75 -32.55 -29.62
CA GLU A 431 45.46 -33.18 -28.52
C GLU A 431 46.42 -32.27 -27.75
N ALA A 432 46.82 -32.80 -26.59
CA ALA A 432 47.87 -32.44 -25.64
C ALA A 432 49.10 -31.64 -26.14
N ASN A 433 49.62 -30.75 -25.28
CA ASN A 433 50.89 -30.98 -24.55
C ASN A 433 51.28 -29.82 -23.62
N ASP A 434 52.05 -30.19 -22.59
CA ASP A 434 52.77 -29.43 -21.57
C ASP A 434 53.43 -28.13 -22.09
N THR A 435 53.71 -27.08 -21.31
CA THR A 435 54.72 -27.05 -20.23
C THR A 435 54.77 -25.66 -19.56
N CYS A 436 55.17 -25.65 -18.28
CA CYS A 436 56.02 -24.66 -17.58
C CYS A 436 55.55 -23.22 -17.27
N SER A 437 55.35 -23.01 -15.96
CA SER A 437 56.24 -22.20 -15.08
C SER A 437 55.86 -20.78 -14.65
N ALA A 438 55.76 -20.69 -13.31
CA ALA A 438 56.40 -19.72 -12.40
C ALA A 438 55.66 -18.43 -12.00
N GLY A 439 55.74 -18.16 -10.68
CA GLY A 439 55.49 -16.86 -10.03
C GLY A 439 54.45 -16.93 -8.91
N GLN A 440 54.73 -17.59 -7.77
CA GLN A 440 55.15 -16.93 -6.52
C GLN A 440 54.29 -15.71 -6.11
N THR A 441 53.53 -15.83 -5.01
CA THR A 441 53.82 -15.17 -3.72
C THR A 441 52.73 -15.49 -2.68
N SER A 442 53.20 -15.76 -1.46
CA SER A 442 52.44 -16.08 -0.25
C SER A 442 52.18 -14.79 0.57
N PRO A 443 51.93 -14.82 1.90
CA PRO A 443 50.60 -14.72 2.51
C PRO A 443 50.50 -13.60 3.58
N HIS A 444 49.41 -13.60 4.40
CA HIS A 444 49.24 -13.12 5.80
C HIS A 444 50.04 -11.87 6.26
N SER A 445 49.54 -10.85 6.97
CA SER A 445 48.51 -10.69 8.00
C SER A 445 48.67 -9.25 8.53
N ASN A 446 47.63 -8.63 9.11
CA ASN A 446 47.70 -8.08 10.48
C ASN A 446 46.51 -7.17 10.82
N ILE A 447 45.96 -7.50 11.98
CA ILE A 447 45.01 -6.75 12.79
C ILE A 447 45.78 -5.64 13.51
N THR A 448 45.26 -4.42 13.57
CA THR A 448 45.54 -3.50 14.69
C THR A 448 44.45 -2.43 14.84
N SER A 449 44.05 -2.30 16.09
CA SER A 449 43.11 -1.36 16.70
C SER A 449 43.52 0.11 16.57
N PHE A 450 42.55 1.01 16.42
CA PHE A 450 42.72 2.44 16.71
C PHE A 450 41.65 2.91 17.70
N GLN A 451 42.13 3.37 18.87
CA GLN A 451 41.39 4.10 19.89
C GLN A 451 41.43 5.61 19.61
N SER A 452 40.40 6.30 20.11
CA SER A 452 40.13 7.73 20.12
C SER A 452 41.23 8.61 20.75
N PRO A 453 41.25 9.94 20.46
CA PRO A 453 41.92 10.91 21.31
C PRO A 453 40.93 11.80 22.10
N GLN A 454 41.32 12.07 23.34
CA GLN A 454 40.70 12.99 24.29
C GLN A 454 41.07 14.45 24.02
N CYS A 455 40.21 15.32 24.56
CA CYS A 455 40.32 16.75 24.78
C CYS A 455 41.71 17.27 25.19
N ARG A 456 42.04 18.45 24.68
CA ARG A 456 42.58 19.56 25.46
C ARG A 456 42.05 20.88 24.92
#